data_AF-A0A925PHE1-F1
#
_entry.id   AF-A0A925PHE1-F1
#
_cell.length_a   1.000
_cell.length_b   1.000
_cell.length_c   1.000
_cell.angle_alpha   90.00
_cell.angle_beta   90.00
_cell.angle_gamma   90.00
#
_symmetry.space_group_name_H-M   'P 1'
#
loop_
_entity.id
_entity.type
_entity.pdbx_description
1 polymer ?
#
loop_
_entity_poly.entity_id
_entity_poly.type
_entity_poly.pdbx_seq_one_letter_code
_entity_poly.pdbx_strand_id
1 'polypeptide(L)'
;MWASLRHALRLETANSRILELAQTDLLTNLANRRAFVKRLTMAFAVSLRGAPPFAVLYLDIDNFKVVNDTLGHAMGDLLLKEVVNRLRNAVRPEDLVARSGGDEFATSCRR
;
A
#
# COMPACT_ATOMS: atom_id res chain seq x y z
N MET A 1 -37.57 -8.67 -15.02
CA MET A 1 -37.11 -8.81 -13.61
C MET A 1 -35.77 -9.53 -13.46
N TRP A 2 -35.43 -10.56 -14.25
CA TRP A 2 -34.16 -11.31 -14.13
C TRP A 2 -32.94 -10.71 -14.88
N ALA A 3 -33.16 -9.92 -15.94
CA ALA A 3 -32.09 -9.28 -16.71
C ALA A 3 -31.35 -8.21 -15.89
N SER A 4 -32.09 -7.41 -15.13
CA SER A 4 -31.55 -6.36 -14.24
C SER A 4 -30.73 -6.96 -13.09
N LEU A 5 -31.18 -8.11 -12.54
CA LEU A 5 -30.46 -8.84 -11.49
C LEU A 5 -29.13 -9.44 -11.99
N ARG A 6 -29.08 -9.95 -13.23
CA ARG A 6 -27.82 -10.41 -13.85
C ARG A 6 -26.87 -9.25 -14.16
N HIS A 7 -27.40 -8.09 -14.55
CA HIS A 7 -26.59 -6.90 -14.78
C HIS A 7 -25.96 -6.40 -13.48
N ALA A 8 -26.73 -6.31 -12.41
CA ALA A 8 -26.23 -5.92 -11.09
C ALA A 8 -25.11 -6.87 -10.61
N LEU A 9 -25.31 -8.19 -10.73
CA LEU A 9 -24.30 -9.18 -10.34
C LEU A 9 -23.01 -9.06 -11.16
N ARG A 10 -23.13 -8.77 -12.46
CA ARG A 10 -21.96 -8.55 -13.34
C ARG A 10 -21.20 -7.28 -12.97
N LEU A 11 -21.89 -6.18 -12.65
CA LEU A 11 -21.26 -4.96 -12.15
C LEU A 11 -20.53 -5.20 -10.84
N GLU A 12 -21.15 -5.90 -9.89
CA GLU A 12 -20.56 -6.24 -8.60
C GLU A 12 -19.28 -7.07 -8.78
N THR A 13 -19.34 -8.08 -9.66
CA THR A 13 -18.19 -8.94 -9.97
C THR A 13 -17.07 -8.17 -10.66
N ALA A 14 -17.42 -7.29 -11.61
CA ALA A 14 -16.45 -6.45 -12.31
C ALA A 14 -15.78 -5.45 -11.36
N ASN A 15 -16.56 -4.79 -10.49
CA ASN A 15 -16.05 -3.87 -9.47
C ASN A 15 -15.12 -4.58 -8.48
N SER A 16 -15.51 -5.77 -8.03
CA SER A 16 -14.67 -6.59 -7.15
C SER A 16 -13.34 -6.94 -7.81
N ARG A 17 -13.34 -7.30 -9.10
CA ARG A 17 -12.13 -7.53 -9.90
C ARG A 17 -11.29 -6.26 -10.09
N ILE A 18 -11.91 -5.12 -10.33
CA ILE A 18 -11.21 -3.84 -10.44
C ILE A 18 -10.51 -3.51 -9.12
N LEU A 19 -11.21 -3.70 -7.99
CA LEU A 19 -10.63 -3.51 -6.67
C LEU A 19 -9.50 -4.51 -6.39
N GLU A 20 -9.63 -5.78 -6.81
CA GLU A 20 -8.54 -6.76 -6.74
C GLU A 20 -7.32 -6.38 -7.59
N LEU A 21 -7.56 -5.74 -8.74
CA LEU A 21 -6.51 -5.25 -9.63
C LEU A 21 -5.88 -3.94 -9.17
N ALA A 22 -6.56 -3.16 -8.32
CA ALA A 22 -6.02 -1.95 -7.72
C ALA A 22 -4.90 -2.31 -6.72
N GLN A 23 -3.66 -2.13 -7.16
CA GLN A 23 -2.45 -2.45 -6.39
C GLN A 23 -1.73 -1.21 -5.83
N THR A 24 -2.19 -0.01 -6.20
CA THR A 24 -1.56 1.25 -5.79
C THR A 24 -2.44 2.06 -4.86
N ASP A 25 -1.80 2.85 -4.01
CA ASP A 25 -2.44 3.94 -3.24
C ASP A 25 -2.56 5.18 -4.12
N LEU A 26 -3.76 5.79 -4.16
CA LEU A 26 -4.05 6.88 -5.09
C LEU A 26 -3.34 8.20 -4.74
N LEU A 27 -3.06 8.45 -3.46
CA LEU A 27 -2.42 9.69 -3.03
C LEU A 27 -0.91 9.67 -3.27
N THR A 28 -0.28 8.54 -2.95
CA THR A 28 1.19 8.41 -2.91
C THR A 28 1.78 7.65 -4.10
N ASN A 29 0.93 6.95 -4.87
CA ASN A 29 1.34 6.05 -5.96
C ASN A 29 2.31 4.94 -5.51
N LEU A 30 2.32 4.62 -4.21
CA LEU A 30 3.00 3.45 -3.66
C LEU A 30 2.15 2.19 -3.83
N ALA A 31 2.73 1.03 -3.57
CA ALA A 31 1.92 -0.17 -3.37
C ALA A 31 0.93 0.06 -2.22
N ASN A 32 -0.30 -0.41 -2.36
CA ASN A 32 -1.23 -0.43 -1.25
C ASN A 32 -1.00 -1.66 -0.37
N ARG A 33 -1.65 -1.70 0.80
CA ARG A 33 -1.59 -2.84 1.74
C ARG A 33 -1.81 -4.20 1.07
N ARG A 34 -2.78 -4.30 0.16
CA ARG A 34 -3.11 -5.56 -0.53
C ARG A 34 -1.95 -6.03 -1.40
N ALA A 35 -1.39 -5.13 -2.19
CA ALA A 35 -0.22 -5.42 -3.02
C ALA A 35 1.01 -5.78 -2.18
N PHE A 36 1.23 -5.08 -1.07
CA PHE A 36 2.32 -5.34 -0.14
C PHE A 36 2.23 -6.75 0.46
N VAL A 37 1.09 -7.11 1.04
CA VAL A 37 0.86 -8.44 1.62
C VAL A 37 1.04 -9.52 0.55
N LYS A 38 0.48 -9.32 -0.65
CA LYS A 38 0.66 -10.27 -1.76
C LYS A 38 2.14 -10.48 -2.10
N ARG A 39 2.94 -9.41 -2.13
CA ARG A 39 4.39 -9.48 -2.39
C ARG A 39 5.15 -10.17 -1.27
N LEU A 40 4.80 -9.88 -0.01
CA LEU A 40 5.39 -10.53 1.16
C LEU A 40 5.09 -12.03 1.18
N THR A 41 3.85 -12.45 0.89
CA THR A 41 3.49 -13.87 0.80
C THR A 41 4.35 -14.61 -0.23
N MET A 42 4.57 -13.98 -1.40
CA MET A 42 5.48 -14.54 -2.42
C MET A 42 6.92 -14.59 -1.92
N ALA A 43 7.44 -13.53 -1.31
CA ALA A 43 8.81 -13.49 -0.79
C ALA A 43 9.05 -14.54 0.30
N PHE A 44 8.08 -14.69 1.21
CA PHE A 44 8.10 -15.70 2.26
C PHE A 44 8.13 -17.13 1.70
N ALA A 45 7.28 -17.43 0.73
CA ALA A 45 7.26 -18.75 0.09
C ALA A 45 8.60 -19.10 -0.58
N VAL A 46 9.29 -18.12 -1.17
CA VAL A 46 10.61 -18.34 -1.80
C VAL A 46 11.70 -18.47 -0.73
N SER A 47 11.62 -17.71 0.37
CA SER A 47 12.55 -17.84 1.50
C SER A 47 12.49 -19.23 2.14
N LEU A 48 11.30 -19.83 2.28
CA LEU A 48 11.13 -21.22 2.71
C LEU A 48 11.82 -22.25 1.80
N ARG A 49 12.13 -21.88 0.55
CA ARG A 49 12.87 -22.72 -0.42
C ARG A 49 14.36 -22.39 -0.50
N GLY A 50 14.89 -21.63 0.45
CA GLY A 50 16.33 -21.35 0.57
C GLY A 50 16.79 -20.02 -0.01
N ALA A 51 15.89 -19.14 -0.46
CA ALA A 51 16.28 -17.77 -0.78
C ALA A 51 16.64 -16.97 0.49
N PRO A 52 17.50 -15.94 0.37
CA PRO A 52 17.90 -15.11 1.50
C PRO A 52 16.70 -14.57 2.29
N PRO A 53 16.81 -14.46 3.62
CA PRO A 53 15.76 -13.87 4.44
C PRO A 53 15.55 -12.40 4.07
N PHE A 54 14.35 -11.90 4.37
CA PHE A 54 13.99 -10.49 4.22
C PHE A 54 13.54 -9.92 5.57
N ALA A 55 13.66 -8.62 5.72
CA ALA A 55 13.11 -7.87 6.85
C ALA A 55 11.86 -7.11 6.40
N VAL A 56 10.96 -6.86 7.34
CA VAL A 56 9.82 -5.95 7.16
C VAL A 56 9.93 -4.85 8.20
N LEU A 57 9.87 -3.61 7.75
CA LEU A 57 9.71 -2.44 8.62
C LEU A 57 8.28 -1.92 8.46
N TYR A 58 7.66 -1.58 9.58
CA TYR A 58 6.38 -0.89 9.65
C TYR A 58 6.61 0.44 10.36
N LEU A 59 6.11 1.52 9.78
CA LEU A 59 6.32 2.89 10.23
C LEU A 59 4.97 3.58 10.38
N ASP A 60 4.84 4.40 11.41
CA ASP A 60 3.69 5.27 11.64
C ASP A 60 4.21 6.72 11.79
N ILE A 61 3.45 7.71 11.31
CA ILE A 61 3.85 9.13 11.45
C ILE A 61 3.27 9.66 12.76
N ASP A 62 4.16 9.91 13.72
CA ASP A 62 3.78 10.52 15.00
C ASP A 62 3.01 11.82 14.80
N ASN A 63 1.88 11.94 15.51
CA ASN A 63 1.03 13.13 15.55
C ASN A 63 0.50 13.59 14.17
N PHE A 64 0.38 12.70 13.18
CA PHE A 64 -0.17 13.07 11.87
C PHE A 64 -1.57 13.69 11.96
N LYS A 65 -2.41 13.21 12.87
CA LYS A 65 -3.73 13.79 13.13
C LYS A 65 -3.65 15.26 13.56
N VAL A 66 -2.65 15.65 14.36
CA VAL A 66 -2.47 17.05 14.80
C VAL A 66 -2.19 17.95 13.60
N VAL A 67 -1.41 17.48 12.63
CA VAL A 67 -1.15 18.21 11.37
C VAL A 67 -2.45 18.41 10.59
N ASN A 68 -3.26 17.35 10.45
CA ASN A 68 -4.56 17.47 9.77
C ASN A 68 -5.51 18.43 10.49
N ASP A 69 -5.60 18.33 11.81
CA ASP A 69 -6.52 19.12 12.62
C ASP A 69 -6.12 20.61 12.66
N THR A 70 -4.81 20.90 12.60
CA THR A 70 -4.27 22.27 12.70
C THR A 70 -4.10 22.95 11.33
N LEU A 71 -3.67 22.21 10.31
CA LEU A 71 -3.27 22.73 9.00
C LEU A 71 -4.15 22.23 7.85
N GLY A 72 -5.12 21.36 8.14
CA GLY A 72 -6.03 20.78 7.16
C GLY A 72 -5.47 19.57 6.41
N HIS A 73 -6.37 18.76 5.87
CA HIS A 73 -6.04 17.53 5.14
C HIS A 73 -5.11 17.75 3.94
N ALA A 74 -5.22 18.87 3.23
CA ALA A 74 -4.33 19.18 2.11
C ALA A 74 -2.86 19.27 2.53
N MET A 75 -2.59 19.76 3.75
CA MET A 75 -1.23 19.80 4.30
C MET A 75 -0.77 18.41 4.75
N GLY A 76 -1.67 17.61 5.33
CA GLY A 76 -1.40 16.20 5.62
C GLY A 76 -1.04 15.41 4.36
N ASP A 77 -1.74 15.64 3.25
CA ASP A 77 -1.45 15.00 1.97
C ASP A 77 -0.05 15.36 1.43
N LEU A 78 0.37 16.62 1.59
CA LEU A 78 1.72 17.05 1.23
C LEU A 78 2.78 16.42 2.13
N LEU A 79 2.51 16.32 3.43
CA LEU A 79 3.39 15.64 4.38
C LEU A 79 3.58 14.17 4.01
N LEU A 80 2.49 13.45 3.68
CA LEU A 80 2.55 12.05 3.24
C LEU A 80 3.38 11.89 1.96
N LYS A 81 3.21 12.78 0.98
CA LYS A 81 4.01 12.78 -0.26
C LYS A 81 5.50 13.01 0.00
N GLU A 82 5.84 13.87 0.94
CA GLU A 82 7.23 14.12 1.30
C GLU A 82 7.84 12.94 2.08
N VAL A 83 7.07 12.27 2.93
CA VAL A 83 7.50 11.01 3.58
C VAL A 83 7.78 9.93 2.53
N VAL A 84 6.94 9.81 1.50
CA VAL A 84 7.17 8.88 0.39
C VAL A 84 8.47 9.18 -0.33
N ASN A 85 8.76 10.46 -0.59
CA ASN A 85 10.01 10.88 -1.22
C ASN A 85 11.23 10.47 -0.37
N ARG A 86 11.19 10.71 0.94
CA ARG A 86 12.26 10.30 1.86
C ARG A 86 12.43 8.79 1.94
N LEU A 87 11.35 8.04 2.05
CA LEU A 87 11.39 6.58 2.10
C LEU A 87 12.00 6.00 0.81
N ARG A 88 11.58 6.48 -0.36
CA ARG A 88 12.13 6.03 -1.66
C ARG A 88 13.63 6.28 -1.80
N ASN A 89 14.14 7.37 -1.22
CA ASN A 89 15.56 7.69 -1.24
C ASN A 89 16.36 6.92 -0.17
N ALA A 90 15.70 6.35 0.83
CA ALA A 90 16.33 5.60 1.91
C ALA A 90 16.42 4.08 1.65
N VAL A 91 15.60 3.57 0.72
CA VAL A 91 15.56 2.13 0.38
C VAL A 91 16.25 1.85 -0.95
N ARG A 92 16.59 0.58 -1.21
CA ARG A 92 17.14 0.17 -2.49
C ARG A 92 16.03 0.03 -3.55
N PRO A 93 16.34 0.12 -4.86
CA PRO A 93 15.34 -0.02 -5.93
C PRO A 93 14.56 -1.34 -5.91
N GLU A 94 15.15 -2.42 -5.41
CA GLU A 94 14.52 -3.73 -5.28
C GLU A 94 13.60 -3.87 -4.07
N ASP A 95 13.67 -2.93 -3.12
CA ASP A 95 12.82 -2.93 -1.93
C ASP A 95 11.42 -2.45 -2.29
N LEU A 96 10.42 -3.05 -1.66
CA LEU A 96 9.03 -2.62 -1.83
C LEU A 96 8.68 -1.61 -0.75
N VAL A 97 8.12 -0.48 -1.14
CA VAL A 97 7.52 0.50 -0.22
C VAL A 97 6.02 0.55 -0.48
N ALA A 98 5.25 0.50 0.60
CA ALA A 98 3.80 0.53 0.57
C ALA A 98 3.23 1.52 1.57
N ARG A 99 2.07 2.08 1.24
CA ARG A 99 1.21 2.76 2.19
C ARG A 99 0.14 1.78 2.65
N SER A 100 0.15 1.46 3.94
CA SER A 100 -0.72 0.44 4.54
C SER A 100 -2.05 1.02 5.00
N GLY A 101 -2.07 2.30 5.34
CA GLY A 101 -3.20 3.01 5.94
C GLY A 101 -3.01 4.53 5.86
N GLY A 102 -3.69 5.29 6.73
CA GLY A 102 -3.65 6.76 6.74
C GLY A 102 -2.23 7.32 6.74
N ASP A 103 -1.54 7.17 7.86
CA ASP A 103 -0.15 7.57 8.15
C ASP A 103 0.83 6.40 8.17
N GLU A 104 0.33 5.18 8.01
CA GLU A 104 1.12 3.97 8.13
C GLU A 104 1.82 3.58 6.81
N PHE A 105 3.12 3.32 6.89
CA PHE A 105 3.96 2.83 5.80
C PHE A 105 4.58 1.49 6.15
N ALA A 106 4.87 0.70 5.12
CA ALA A 106 5.59 -0.56 5.27
C ALA A 106 6.63 -0.72 4.18
N THR A 107 7.77 -1.33 4.51
CA THR A 107 8.79 -1.69 3.54
C THR A 107 9.35 -3.09 3.75
N SER A 108 9.66 -3.78 2.65
CA SER A 108 10.37 -5.06 2.67
C SER A 108 11.80 -4.85 2.21
N CYS A 109 12.77 -5.15 3.07
CA CYS A 109 14.19 -5.01 2.77
C CYS A 109 14.83 -6.38 2.57
N ARG A 110 15.55 -6.57 1.47
CA ARG A 110 16.43 -7.73 1.30
C ARG A 110 17.85 -7.36 1.73
N ARG A 111 18.54 -8.31 2.38
CA ARG A 111 19.93 -8.12 2.79
C ARG A 111 20.85 -8.10 1.57
#